data_AF-T1KI76-F1
#
_entry.id   AF-T1KI76-F1
#
_cell.length_a   1.000
_cell.length_b   1.000
_cell.length_c   1.000
_cell.angle_alpha   90.00
_cell.angle_beta   90.00
_cell.angle_gamma   90.00
#
_symmetry.space_group_name_H-M   'P 1'
#
loop_
_entity.id
_entity.type
_entity.pdbx_description
1 polymer ?
#
loop_
_entity_poly.entity_id
_entity_poly.type
_entity_poly.pdbx_seq_one_letter_code
_entity_poly.pdbx_strand_id
1 'polypeptide(L)'
;MTAIDKMYDNYNILVDAGDKITEHEDKYLEILNSVKGSPNEKRLASQFITKFFKHFPAHYNSAIDALLDLCEDDDINIRKQAIKDLPSICRDCKEYVPRITDILAQLLLAQDATELQIVNNSLITVCKLDPKGFLGGIFLQIEAGEDITRERVIKFLAAKIKTLPEDTWTKEDEEFILAEGRKALQDCTKDEFVCLLNLLSSLKISKTITAQQVLVDMITEHAELDAPLNPAETEQIEKFTMCVRAAIPHFSPFVPSNAFVQFICSQIIPCMTEIVSLAIENPNIEVEILQQLAELSAFIQPTNTNLPINLDECQEVVFSKLLEYMPSPSLSTDVEEKSEEPSLQLFPLESLMFTLYTLSVINPEFNSKVNEDRMKDYKLRLQYLARLIQSHIKKAKEVPSADKKVENEGDDALSKAIALKTATNINTLVKELFHPKPASKSSVTLSWKPTKTKSAAIKRTNSTADTTVAPTATKLEDATTNASNPKRKPITAPEDSESSDSKKRQRQLYAPPSGKFSYNFRGGYSNNRGRGRGTGGFRGANRGRNNRYSKRYSY
;
A
#
# COMPACT_ATOMS: atom_id res chain seq x y z
N MET A 1 19.74 55.00 23.34
CA MET A 1 18.72 54.00 22.99
C MET A 1 19.35 53.06 21.99
N THR A 2 19.41 51.77 22.29
CA THR A 2 20.00 50.78 21.37
C THR A 2 19.06 50.57 20.18
N ALA A 3 19.57 50.04 19.07
CA ALA A 3 18.74 49.73 17.91
C ALA A 3 17.63 48.70 18.26
N ILE A 4 17.93 47.76 19.16
CA ILE A 4 16.97 46.78 19.68
C ILE A 4 15.86 47.46 20.50
N ASP A 5 16.21 48.42 21.38
CA ASP A 5 15.20 49.17 22.14
C ASP A 5 14.23 49.88 21.20
N LYS A 6 14.77 50.49 20.13
CA LYS A 6 13.95 51.17 19.11
C LYS A 6 13.01 50.19 18.40
N MET A 7 13.44 48.97 18.10
CA MET A 7 12.56 47.94 17.51
C MET A 7 11.42 47.58 18.46
N TYR A 8 11.69 47.41 19.75
CA TYR A 8 10.63 47.14 20.74
C TYR A 8 9.67 48.32 20.90
N ASP A 9 10.17 49.55 20.87
CA ASP A 9 9.32 50.74 20.88
C ASP A 9 8.40 50.78 19.66
N ASN A 10 8.95 50.55 18.46
CA ASN A 10 8.17 50.47 17.23
C ASN A 10 7.11 49.35 17.28
N TYR A 11 7.48 48.18 17.81
CA TYR A 11 6.55 47.08 18.02
C TYR A 11 5.43 47.45 18.98
N ASN A 12 5.73 48.09 20.12
CA ASN A 12 4.73 48.49 21.10
C ASN A 12 3.77 49.53 20.52
N ILE A 13 4.28 50.52 19.77
CA ILE A 13 3.45 51.50 19.06
C ILE A 13 2.47 50.79 18.11
N LEU A 14 2.95 49.83 17.32
CA LEU A 14 2.09 49.09 16.39
C LEU A 14 1.07 48.19 17.10
N VAL A 15 1.42 47.59 18.23
CA VAL A 15 0.47 46.81 19.05
C VAL A 15 -0.61 47.71 19.66
N ASP A 16 -0.21 48.84 20.25
CA ASP A 16 -1.10 49.73 20.99
C ASP A 16 -2.03 50.54 20.06
N ALA A 17 -1.64 50.72 18.80
CA ALA A 17 -2.43 51.44 17.80
C ALA A 17 -3.78 50.78 17.48
N GLY A 18 -3.93 49.46 17.67
CA GLY A 18 -5.16 48.72 17.38
C GLY A 18 -5.68 48.98 15.97
N ASP A 19 -6.90 49.50 15.84
CA ASP A 19 -7.53 49.82 14.55
C ASP A 19 -6.81 50.93 13.76
N LYS A 20 -5.99 51.75 14.42
CA LYS A 20 -5.23 52.85 13.80
C LYS A 20 -3.83 52.45 13.35
N ILE A 21 -3.51 51.15 13.35
CA ILE A 21 -2.17 50.66 13.01
C ILE A 21 -1.65 51.16 11.65
N THR A 22 -2.55 51.38 10.68
CA THR A 22 -2.19 51.91 9.35
C THR A 22 -1.67 53.34 9.39
N GLU A 23 -1.96 54.13 10.43
CA GLU A 23 -1.39 55.48 10.62
C GLU A 23 0.10 55.44 11.01
N HIS A 24 0.62 54.27 11.39
CA HIS A 24 2.00 54.05 11.83
C HIS A 24 2.82 53.22 10.82
N GLU A 25 2.55 53.40 9.53
CA GLU A 25 3.26 52.76 8.43
C GLU A 25 4.79 53.00 8.49
N ASP A 26 5.21 54.19 8.92
CA ASP A 26 6.62 54.55 9.11
C ASP A 26 7.34 53.58 10.07
N LYS A 27 6.65 53.14 11.14
CA LYS A 27 7.21 52.20 12.13
C LYS A 27 7.38 50.80 11.55
N TYR A 28 6.44 50.37 10.71
CA TYR A 28 6.55 49.10 10.01
C TYR A 28 7.71 49.12 8.99
N LEU A 29 7.89 50.23 8.27
CA LEU A 29 9.04 50.43 7.38
C LEU A 29 10.39 50.42 8.12
N GLU A 30 10.46 50.98 9.32
CA GLU A 30 11.66 50.88 10.16
C GLU A 30 11.95 49.43 10.60
N ILE A 31 10.91 48.65 10.94
CA ILE A 31 11.04 47.22 11.24
C ILE A 31 11.55 46.45 10.02
N LEU A 32 11.00 46.72 8.83
CA LEU A 32 11.47 46.11 7.58
C LEU A 32 12.94 46.40 7.30
N ASN A 33 13.40 47.63 7.57
CA ASN A 33 14.80 47.99 7.39
C ASN A 33 15.75 47.34 8.41
N SER A 34 15.22 46.80 9.52
CA SER A 34 16.03 46.18 10.57
C SER A 34 16.64 44.83 10.16
N VAL A 35 16.23 44.26 9.01
CA VAL A 35 16.88 43.07 8.41
C VAL A 35 18.33 43.33 7.98
N LYS A 36 18.75 44.60 7.88
CA LYS A 36 20.13 45.02 7.59
C LYS A 36 20.97 45.25 8.85
N GLY A 37 20.39 45.00 10.02
CA GLY A 37 20.96 45.29 11.33
C GLY A 37 21.91 44.24 11.87
N SER A 38 22.13 44.29 13.19
CA SER A 38 22.90 43.27 13.92
C SER A 38 22.18 41.90 13.95
N PRO A 39 22.87 40.79 14.26
CA PRO A 39 22.25 39.46 14.33
C PRO A 39 20.99 39.39 15.23
N ASN A 40 20.99 40.13 16.34
CA ASN A 40 19.85 40.20 17.23
C ASN A 40 18.69 41.01 16.64
N GLU A 41 18.97 42.10 15.92
CA GLU A 41 17.96 42.89 15.21
C GLU A 41 17.31 42.07 14.10
N LYS A 42 18.11 41.36 13.30
CA LYS A 42 17.64 40.48 12.23
C LYS A 42 16.67 39.40 12.71
N ARG A 43 17.02 38.70 13.81
CA ARG A 43 16.15 37.68 14.43
C ARG A 43 14.86 38.24 15.01
N LEU A 44 14.87 39.49 15.43
CA LEU A 44 13.69 40.17 15.94
C LEU A 44 12.82 40.68 14.78
N ALA A 45 13.46 41.14 13.71
CA ALA A 45 12.79 41.64 12.51
C ALA A 45 11.88 40.58 11.90
N SER A 46 12.33 39.33 11.73
CA SER A 46 11.49 38.26 11.16
C SER A 46 10.16 38.09 11.90
N GLN A 47 10.20 38.09 13.24
CA GLN A 47 9.02 37.94 14.09
C GLN A 47 8.09 39.14 13.98
N PHE A 48 8.65 40.35 13.93
CA PHE A 48 7.86 41.58 13.89
C PHE A 48 7.23 41.80 12.51
N ILE A 49 7.98 41.55 11.43
CA ILE A 49 7.48 41.63 10.06
C ILE A 49 6.28 40.70 9.89
N THR A 50 6.42 39.43 10.25
CA THR A 50 5.35 38.44 10.09
C THR A 50 4.13 38.72 10.98
N LYS A 51 4.33 39.31 12.17
CA LYS A 51 3.24 39.68 13.08
C LYS A 51 2.33 40.77 12.51
N PHE A 52 2.91 41.83 11.94
CA PHE A 52 2.14 42.99 11.48
C PHE A 52 1.79 42.93 9.99
N PHE A 53 2.34 41.95 9.25
CA PHE A 53 2.19 41.76 7.82
C PHE A 53 0.79 42.12 7.30
N LYS A 54 -0.26 41.46 7.82
CA LYS A 54 -1.65 41.60 7.34
C LYS A 54 -2.19 43.03 7.31
N HIS A 55 -1.66 43.92 8.15
CA HIS A 55 -2.13 45.28 8.31
C HIS A 55 -1.57 46.26 7.27
N PHE A 56 -0.53 45.85 6.52
CA PHE A 56 0.17 46.73 5.56
C PHE A 56 0.20 46.15 4.14
N PRO A 57 -0.95 46.10 3.41
CA PRO A 57 -1.02 45.51 2.07
C PRO A 57 -0.09 46.14 1.02
N ALA A 58 0.18 47.44 1.15
CA ALA A 58 1.09 48.15 0.26
C ALA A 58 2.54 47.61 0.32
N HIS A 59 2.90 46.93 1.41
CA HIS A 59 4.26 46.45 1.69
C HIS A 59 4.40 44.93 1.64
N TYR A 60 3.39 44.20 1.15
CA TYR A 60 3.45 42.73 1.14
C TYR A 60 4.66 42.18 0.40
N ASN A 61 4.98 42.72 -0.79
CA ASN A 61 6.15 42.25 -1.54
C ASN A 61 7.45 42.59 -0.81
N SER A 62 7.64 43.84 -0.40
CA SER A 62 8.84 44.26 0.34
C SER A 62 9.03 43.50 1.66
N ALA A 63 7.94 43.12 2.34
CA ALA A 63 7.98 42.31 3.54
C ALA A 63 8.38 40.86 3.28
N ILE A 64 7.88 40.26 2.19
CA ILE A 64 8.31 38.91 1.79
C ILE A 64 9.78 38.95 1.36
N ASP A 65 10.19 39.91 0.55
CA ASP A 65 11.58 40.04 0.08
C ASP A 65 12.53 40.22 1.27
N ALA A 66 12.18 41.08 2.24
CA ALA A 66 12.97 41.24 3.46
C ALA A 66 13.06 39.96 4.31
N LEU A 67 12.02 39.10 4.31
CA LEU A 67 12.06 37.80 4.99
C LEU A 67 12.89 36.78 4.22
N LEU A 68 12.89 36.83 2.89
CA LEU A 68 13.74 36.00 2.04
C LEU A 68 15.22 36.33 2.23
N ASP A 69 15.57 37.61 2.31
CA ASP A 69 16.92 38.06 2.66
C ASP A 69 17.40 37.42 3.98
N LEU A 70 16.50 37.30 4.98
CA LEU A 70 16.82 36.63 6.25
C LEU A 70 16.89 35.10 6.14
N CYS A 71 16.13 34.49 5.21
CA CYS A 71 16.20 33.06 4.93
C CYS A 71 17.50 32.68 4.21
N GLU A 72 18.20 33.63 3.61
CA GLU A 72 19.48 33.47 2.92
C GLU A 72 20.68 34.02 3.72
N ASP A 73 20.48 34.42 4.97
CA ASP A 73 21.53 35.01 5.81
C ASP A 73 22.69 34.04 6.09
N ASP A 74 23.91 34.58 6.21
CA ASP A 74 25.11 33.79 6.53
C ASP A 74 24.99 33.07 7.89
N ASP A 75 24.33 33.68 8.89
CA ASP A 75 24.09 33.06 10.20
C ASP A 75 22.90 32.10 10.16
N ILE A 76 23.21 30.82 10.32
CA ILE A 76 22.22 29.75 10.37
C ILE A 76 21.13 29.96 11.41
N ASN A 77 21.40 30.63 12.53
CA ASN A 77 20.40 30.89 13.56
C ASN A 77 19.38 31.94 13.11
N ILE A 78 19.79 32.86 12.23
CA ILE A 78 18.92 33.87 11.62
C ILE A 78 18.03 33.18 10.59
N ARG A 79 18.61 32.38 9.69
CA ARG A 79 17.84 31.58 8.71
C ARG A 79 16.79 30.72 9.41
N LYS A 80 17.21 29.93 10.41
CA LYS A 80 16.31 29.09 11.21
C LYS A 80 15.15 29.86 11.82
N GLN A 81 15.40 31.06 12.33
CA GLN A 81 14.36 31.90 12.91
C GLN A 81 13.39 32.40 11.82
N ALA A 82 13.90 32.94 10.71
CA ALA A 82 13.09 33.43 9.61
C ALA A 82 12.21 32.33 9.01
N ILE A 83 12.78 31.14 8.74
CA ILE A 83 12.06 29.96 8.20
C ILE A 83 10.93 29.53 9.14
N LYS A 84 11.17 29.58 10.46
CA LYS A 84 10.16 29.24 11.47
C LYS A 84 9.02 30.25 11.53
N ASP A 85 9.31 31.52 11.20
CA ASP A 85 8.34 32.61 11.29
C ASP A 85 7.46 32.72 10.03
N LEU A 86 7.96 32.32 8.84
CA LEU A 86 7.24 32.35 7.56
C LEU A 86 5.78 31.83 7.62
N PRO A 87 5.48 30.68 8.25
CA PRO A 87 4.10 30.19 8.35
C PRO A 87 3.14 31.15 9.06
N SER A 88 3.65 32.10 9.86
CA SER A 88 2.80 33.07 10.57
C SER A 88 2.06 34.01 9.62
N ILE A 89 2.62 34.30 8.44
CA ILE A 89 1.95 35.07 7.38
C ILE A 89 0.63 34.41 6.96
N CYS A 90 0.65 33.07 6.88
CA CYS A 90 -0.47 32.27 6.38
C CYS A 90 -1.65 32.18 7.34
N ARG A 91 -1.50 32.62 8.61
CA ARG A 91 -2.60 32.53 9.60
C ARG A 91 -3.76 33.44 9.25
N ASP A 92 -3.44 34.67 8.85
CA ASP A 92 -4.43 35.71 8.54
C ASP A 92 -4.54 35.96 7.03
N CYS A 93 -3.48 35.71 6.25
CA CYS A 93 -3.45 35.94 4.80
C CYS A 93 -3.30 34.61 4.04
N LYS A 94 -4.40 33.85 3.92
CA LYS A 94 -4.39 32.49 3.34
C LYS A 94 -4.02 32.47 1.86
N GLU A 95 -4.25 33.55 1.13
CA GLU A 95 -3.86 33.72 -0.27
C GLU A 95 -2.34 33.60 -0.50
N TYR A 96 -1.53 33.78 0.54
CA TYR A 96 -0.08 33.59 0.47
C TYR A 96 0.38 32.16 0.75
N VAL A 97 -0.51 31.26 1.18
CA VAL A 97 -0.17 29.85 1.49
C VAL A 97 0.56 29.17 0.32
N PRO A 98 0.11 29.27 -0.95
CA PRO A 98 0.84 28.65 -2.06
C PRO A 98 2.26 29.23 -2.22
N ARG A 99 2.41 30.56 -2.14
CA ARG A 99 3.71 31.24 -2.28
C ARG A 99 4.67 30.90 -1.14
N ILE A 100 4.19 30.88 0.10
CA ILE A 100 5.02 30.52 1.26
C ILE A 100 5.38 29.03 1.23
N THR A 101 4.48 28.16 0.77
CA THR A 101 4.78 26.74 0.57
C THR A 101 5.86 26.55 -0.48
N ASP A 102 5.78 27.27 -1.60
CA ASP A 102 6.76 27.26 -2.68
C ASP A 102 8.18 27.63 -2.17
N ILE A 103 8.29 28.74 -1.45
CA ILE A 103 9.55 29.19 -0.81
C ILE A 103 10.08 28.11 0.14
N LEU A 104 9.24 27.58 1.04
CA LEU A 104 9.65 26.55 2.00
C LEU A 104 10.06 25.24 1.31
N ALA A 105 9.44 24.91 0.17
CA ALA A 105 9.81 23.74 -0.61
C ALA A 105 11.21 23.89 -1.23
N GLN A 106 11.58 25.06 -1.74
CA GLN A 106 12.94 25.36 -2.20
C GLN A 106 13.97 25.23 -1.06
N LEU A 107 13.59 25.60 0.16
CA LEU A 107 14.44 25.47 1.35
C LEU A 107 14.63 24.01 1.83
N LEU A 108 13.95 23.01 1.25
CA LEU A 108 14.22 21.59 1.53
C LEU A 108 15.62 21.14 1.07
N LEU A 109 16.32 21.99 0.30
CA LEU A 109 17.72 21.82 -0.10
C LEU A 109 18.72 22.12 1.03
N ALA A 110 18.26 22.59 2.20
CA ALA A 110 19.10 22.86 3.35
C ALA A 110 20.00 21.65 3.72
N GLN A 111 21.31 21.89 3.82
CA GLN A 111 22.30 20.86 4.13
C GLN A 111 22.42 20.57 5.63
N ASP A 112 22.16 21.57 6.48
CA ASP A 112 22.15 21.39 7.94
C ASP A 112 20.89 20.63 8.38
N ALA A 113 21.07 19.54 9.13
CA ALA A 113 19.98 18.69 9.55
C ALA A 113 18.95 19.42 10.45
N THR A 114 19.41 20.34 11.29
CA THR A 114 18.51 21.07 12.19
C THR A 114 17.76 22.20 11.48
N GLU A 115 18.37 22.82 10.47
CA GLU A 115 17.69 23.75 9.56
C GLU A 115 16.64 23.02 8.72
N LEU A 116 17.00 21.89 8.12
CA LEU A 116 16.07 21.05 7.36
C LEU A 116 14.89 20.59 8.22
N GLN A 117 15.11 20.23 9.49
CA GLN A 117 14.04 19.88 10.41
C GLN A 117 13.06 21.06 10.64
N ILE A 118 13.56 22.29 10.71
CA ILE A 118 12.74 23.49 10.84
C ILE A 118 11.92 23.72 9.56
N VAL A 119 12.53 23.60 8.38
CA VAL A 119 11.81 23.67 7.08
C VAL A 119 10.67 22.65 7.03
N ASN A 120 10.95 21.40 7.40
CA ASN A 120 9.95 20.33 7.46
C ASN A 120 8.77 20.71 8.37
N ASN A 121 9.06 21.25 9.56
CA ASN A 121 8.03 21.66 10.52
C ASN A 121 7.24 22.88 10.04
N SER A 122 7.89 23.82 9.34
CA SER A 122 7.24 24.98 8.74
C SER A 122 6.26 24.54 7.64
N LEU A 123 6.66 23.64 6.74
CA LEU A 123 5.77 23.05 5.72
C LEU A 123 4.56 22.34 6.35
N ILE A 124 4.78 21.54 7.40
CA ILE A 124 3.69 20.90 8.16
C ILE A 124 2.76 21.94 8.79
N THR A 125 3.30 23.05 9.28
CA THR A 125 2.50 24.14 9.87
C THR A 125 1.62 24.80 8.81
N VAL A 126 2.17 25.09 7.63
CA VAL A 126 1.42 25.67 6.51
C VAL A 126 0.33 24.71 6.03
N CYS A 127 0.65 23.42 5.89
CA CYS A 127 -0.32 22.38 5.55
C CYS A 127 -1.51 22.34 6.53
N LYS A 128 -1.27 22.48 7.85
CA LYS A 128 -2.35 22.50 8.85
C LYS A 128 -3.22 23.77 8.81
N LEU A 129 -2.70 24.88 8.30
CA LEU A 129 -3.45 26.14 8.19
C LEU A 129 -4.40 26.13 7.00
N ASP A 130 -3.93 25.62 5.87
CA ASP A 130 -4.70 25.50 4.64
C ASP A 130 -4.13 24.35 3.77
N PRO A 131 -4.67 23.13 3.91
CA PRO A 131 -4.22 21.98 3.13
C PRO A 131 -4.29 22.20 1.61
N LYS A 132 -5.34 22.89 1.14
CA LYS A 132 -5.56 23.12 -0.29
C LYS A 132 -4.53 24.06 -0.89
N GLY A 133 -4.26 25.20 -0.24
CA GLY A 133 -3.21 26.12 -0.66
C GLY A 133 -1.82 25.47 -0.60
N PHE A 134 -1.57 24.66 0.42
CA PHE A 134 -0.33 23.89 0.56
C PHE A 134 -0.14 22.90 -0.60
N LEU A 135 -1.18 22.12 -0.93
CA LEU A 135 -1.13 21.19 -2.05
C LEU A 135 -0.87 21.91 -3.37
N GLY A 136 -1.51 23.06 -3.60
CA GLY A 136 -1.25 23.89 -4.77
C GLY A 136 0.22 24.32 -4.87
N GLY A 137 0.79 24.87 -3.79
CA GLY A 137 2.20 25.30 -3.78
C GLY A 137 3.19 24.14 -3.94
N ILE A 138 2.95 23.01 -3.27
CA ILE A 138 3.93 21.92 -3.27
C ILE A 138 3.92 21.11 -4.58
N PHE A 139 2.76 20.94 -5.22
CA PHE A 139 2.70 20.27 -6.53
C PHE A 139 3.19 21.16 -7.68
N LEU A 140 3.12 22.49 -7.54
CA LEU A 140 3.80 23.39 -8.49
C LEU A 140 5.32 23.16 -8.51
N GLN A 141 5.94 22.92 -7.35
CA GLN A 141 7.37 22.56 -7.27
C GLN A 141 7.68 21.17 -7.83
N ILE A 142 6.72 20.25 -7.80
CA ILE A 142 6.87 18.96 -8.48
C ILE A 142 6.81 19.14 -9.99
N GLU A 143 5.86 19.95 -10.50
CA GLU A 143 5.63 20.13 -11.93
C GLU A 143 6.69 21.02 -12.60
N ALA A 144 7.11 22.11 -11.95
CA ALA A 144 7.90 23.17 -12.55
C ALA A 144 9.17 23.53 -11.75
N GLY A 145 9.44 22.86 -10.63
CA GLY A 145 10.67 23.07 -9.86
C GLY A 145 11.90 22.44 -10.51
N GLU A 146 13.07 22.80 -10.00
CA GLU A 146 14.33 22.15 -10.39
C GLU A 146 14.37 20.69 -9.91
N ASP A 147 15.04 19.80 -10.66
CA ASP A 147 15.07 18.35 -10.38
C ASP A 147 15.42 18.01 -8.92
N ILE A 148 16.41 18.70 -8.35
CA ILE A 148 16.85 18.47 -6.97
C ILE A 148 15.75 18.88 -5.98
N THR A 149 15.08 20.00 -6.22
CA THR A 149 13.96 20.47 -5.39
C THR A 149 12.77 19.54 -5.50
N ARG A 150 12.40 19.14 -6.73
CA ARG A 150 11.35 18.15 -7.01
C ARG A 150 11.59 16.86 -6.24
N GLU A 151 12.81 16.31 -6.30
CA GLU A 151 13.18 15.08 -5.59
C GLU A 151 12.97 15.23 -4.07
N ARG A 152 13.43 16.36 -3.48
CA ARG A 152 13.26 16.64 -2.05
C ARG A 152 11.80 16.80 -1.66
N VAL A 153 11.00 17.44 -2.50
CA VAL A 153 9.56 17.62 -2.27
C VAL A 153 8.83 16.28 -2.31
N ILE A 154 9.10 15.42 -3.29
CA ILE A 154 8.49 14.09 -3.38
C ILE A 154 8.86 13.25 -2.14
N LYS A 155 10.12 13.26 -1.74
CA LYS A 155 10.59 12.58 -0.51
C LYS A 155 9.91 13.14 0.75
N PHE A 156 9.76 14.46 0.83
CA PHE A 156 9.04 15.11 1.91
C PHE A 156 7.58 14.61 2.00
N LEU A 157 6.84 14.63 0.89
CA LEU A 157 5.44 14.20 0.85
C LEU A 157 5.30 12.73 1.26
N ALA A 158 6.07 11.83 0.65
CA ALA A 158 6.06 10.40 0.95
C ALA A 158 6.39 10.08 2.42
N ALA A 159 7.24 10.90 3.05
CA ALA A 159 7.61 10.74 4.45
C ALA A 159 6.59 11.35 5.42
N LYS A 160 6.05 12.55 5.11
CA LYS A 160 5.31 13.38 6.07
C LYS A 160 3.80 13.27 5.97
N ILE A 161 3.23 13.03 4.79
CA ILE A 161 1.76 12.98 4.63
C ILE A 161 1.13 11.93 5.57
N LYS A 162 1.74 10.75 5.67
CA LYS A 162 1.29 9.67 6.56
C LYS A 162 1.43 9.97 8.07
N THR A 163 2.14 11.03 8.44
CA THR A 163 2.34 11.44 9.84
C THR A 163 1.30 12.45 10.30
N LEU A 164 0.53 13.03 9.36
CA LEU A 164 -0.53 13.97 9.67
C LEU A 164 -1.78 13.21 10.16
N PRO A 165 -2.60 13.84 11.02
CA PRO A 165 -3.88 13.27 11.45
C PRO A 165 -4.72 12.84 10.25
N GLU A 166 -5.43 11.72 10.39
CA GLU A 166 -6.23 11.15 9.32
C GLU A 166 -7.27 12.14 8.76
N ASP A 167 -7.82 13.03 9.57
CA ASP A 167 -8.81 14.05 9.22
C ASP A 167 -8.22 15.31 8.56
N THR A 168 -6.90 15.37 8.36
CA THR A 168 -6.23 16.50 7.68
C THR A 168 -6.67 16.64 6.22
N TRP A 169 -6.90 15.52 5.55
CA TRP A 169 -7.20 15.47 4.11
C TRP A 169 -8.69 15.23 3.88
N THR A 170 -9.32 16.13 3.14
CA THR A 170 -10.67 15.88 2.63
C THR A 170 -10.61 14.91 1.45
N LYS A 171 -11.77 14.40 1.02
CA LYS A 171 -11.87 13.54 -0.17
C LYS A 171 -11.39 14.27 -1.43
N GLU A 172 -11.69 15.57 -1.55
CA GLU A 172 -11.25 16.40 -2.69
C GLU A 172 -9.73 16.59 -2.68
N ASP A 173 -9.12 16.73 -1.50
CA ASP A 173 -7.66 16.84 -1.37
C ASP A 173 -6.97 15.52 -1.78
N GLU A 174 -7.48 14.37 -1.33
CA GLU A 174 -6.93 13.07 -1.73
C GLU A 174 -7.12 12.78 -3.23
N GLU A 175 -8.26 13.18 -3.82
CA GLU A 175 -8.49 13.10 -5.27
C GLU A 175 -7.52 14.00 -6.03
N PHE A 176 -7.23 15.21 -5.52
CA PHE A 176 -6.23 16.11 -6.09
C PHE A 176 -4.82 15.52 -6.02
N ILE A 177 -4.40 15.00 -4.86
CA ILE A 177 -3.08 14.34 -4.69
C ILE A 177 -2.95 13.17 -5.67
N LEU A 178 -4.00 12.38 -5.84
CA LEU A 178 -4.00 11.23 -6.76
C LEU A 178 -3.89 11.68 -8.22
N ALA A 179 -4.60 12.74 -8.62
CA ALA A 179 -4.53 13.29 -9.97
C ALA A 179 -3.15 13.89 -10.29
N GLU A 180 -2.59 14.71 -9.40
CA GLU A 180 -1.27 15.32 -9.60
C GLU A 180 -0.14 14.30 -9.48
N GLY A 181 -0.24 13.36 -8.54
CA GLY A 181 0.70 12.24 -8.44
C GLY A 181 0.72 11.37 -9.70
N ARG A 182 -0.43 11.17 -10.35
CA ARG A 182 -0.48 10.48 -11.66
C ARG A 182 0.31 11.20 -12.73
N LYS A 183 0.20 12.53 -12.82
CA LYS A 183 0.99 13.32 -13.78
C LYS A 183 2.48 13.20 -13.47
N ALA A 184 2.84 13.31 -12.19
CA ALA A 184 4.23 13.20 -11.76
C ALA A 184 4.86 11.83 -12.08
N LEU A 185 4.07 10.75 -12.11
CA LEU A 185 4.52 9.40 -12.48
C LEU A 185 4.79 9.19 -13.98
N GLN A 186 4.34 10.09 -14.86
CA GLN A 186 4.56 9.96 -16.31
C GLN A 186 6.03 10.18 -16.68
N ASP A 187 6.72 11.05 -15.95
CA ASP A 187 8.14 11.35 -16.12
C ASP A 187 8.79 11.39 -14.75
N CYS A 188 9.27 10.23 -14.30
CA CYS A 188 9.89 10.08 -13.01
C CYS A 188 11.04 9.07 -13.03
N THR A 189 12.02 9.31 -12.17
CA THR A 189 13.10 8.37 -11.90
C THR A 189 12.61 7.16 -11.10
N LYS A 190 13.44 6.10 -11.01
CA LYS A 190 13.14 4.90 -10.20
C LYS A 190 12.84 5.26 -8.72
N ASP A 191 13.61 6.18 -8.14
CA ASP A 191 13.45 6.61 -6.74
C ASP A 191 12.17 7.42 -6.51
N GLU A 192 11.84 8.32 -7.45
CA GLU A 192 10.61 9.09 -7.41
C GLU A 192 9.39 8.19 -7.56
N PHE A 193 9.42 7.22 -8.48
CA PHE A 193 8.36 6.24 -8.68
C PHE A 193 7.99 5.53 -7.37
N VAL A 194 9.00 5.03 -6.65
CA VAL A 194 8.80 4.37 -5.34
C VAL A 194 8.22 5.35 -4.32
N CYS A 195 8.71 6.58 -4.26
CA CYS A 195 8.20 7.57 -3.31
C CYS A 195 6.75 7.99 -3.62
N LEU A 196 6.43 8.25 -4.88
CA LEU A 196 5.10 8.64 -5.36
C LEU A 196 4.10 7.51 -5.11
N LEU A 197 4.42 6.26 -5.43
CA LEU A 197 3.51 5.14 -5.14
C LEU A 197 3.31 4.91 -3.64
N ASN A 198 4.35 5.06 -2.83
CA ASN A 198 4.22 5.01 -1.37
C ASN A 198 3.32 6.13 -0.84
N LEU A 199 3.42 7.34 -1.42
CA LEU A 199 2.52 8.44 -1.11
C LEU A 199 1.08 8.10 -1.50
N LEU A 200 0.84 7.74 -2.76
CA LEU A 200 -0.49 7.49 -3.30
C LEU A 200 -1.19 6.33 -2.60
N SER A 201 -0.48 5.23 -2.32
CA SER A 201 -1.02 4.08 -1.61
C SER A 201 -1.38 4.37 -0.14
N SER A 202 -0.80 5.43 0.46
CA SER A 202 -1.07 5.82 1.84
C SER A 202 -2.39 6.60 2.02
N LEU A 203 -2.95 7.15 0.95
CA LEU A 203 -4.21 7.90 0.97
C LEU A 203 -5.38 6.99 1.34
N LYS A 204 -6.42 7.54 1.98
CA LYS A 204 -7.59 6.73 2.35
C LYS A 204 -8.40 6.33 1.13
N ILE A 205 -8.51 7.20 0.13
CA ILE A 205 -9.23 6.94 -1.12
C ILE A 205 -8.65 5.73 -1.86
N SER A 206 -7.33 5.50 -1.75
CA SER A 206 -6.60 4.37 -2.32
C SER A 206 -6.95 3.02 -1.71
N LYS A 207 -7.77 2.98 -0.66
CA LYS A 207 -8.34 1.74 -0.11
C LYS A 207 -9.61 1.29 -0.85
N THR A 208 -10.17 2.14 -1.71
CA THR A 208 -11.32 1.77 -2.54
C THR A 208 -10.87 0.95 -3.75
N ILE A 209 -11.71 0.02 -4.19
CA ILE A 209 -11.43 -0.84 -5.36
C ILE A 209 -11.13 0.01 -6.61
N THR A 210 -11.88 1.11 -6.80
CA THR A 210 -11.70 2.02 -7.93
C THR A 210 -10.34 2.71 -7.91
N ALA A 211 -9.91 3.21 -6.75
CA ALA A 211 -8.60 3.85 -6.66
C ALA A 211 -7.44 2.84 -6.73
N GLN A 212 -7.63 1.62 -6.20
CA GLN A 212 -6.67 0.53 -6.39
C GLN A 212 -6.50 0.16 -7.87
N GLN A 213 -7.60 0.11 -8.63
CA GLN A 213 -7.55 -0.08 -10.07
C GLN A 213 -6.76 1.05 -10.74
N VAL A 214 -7.03 2.32 -10.40
CA VAL A 214 -6.27 3.46 -10.95
C VAL A 214 -4.77 3.36 -10.62
N LEU A 215 -4.40 2.93 -9.40
CA LEU A 215 -2.99 2.68 -9.05
C LEU A 215 -2.36 1.59 -9.92
N VAL A 216 -3.05 0.47 -10.11
CA VAL A 216 -2.59 -0.61 -10.97
C VAL A 216 -2.47 -0.16 -12.42
N ASP A 217 -3.42 0.62 -12.92
CA ASP A 217 -3.40 1.16 -14.29
C ASP A 217 -2.18 2.06 -14.48
N MET A 218 -1.89 2.96 -13.53
CA MET A 218 -0.69 3.81 -13.56
C MET A 218 0.61 2.98 -13.55
N ILE A 219 0.68 1.93 -12.73
CA ILE A 219 1.85 1.04 -12.67
C ILE A 219 1.99 0.25 -13.97
N THR A 220 0.88 -0.14 -14.58
CA THR A 220 0.84 -0.88 -15.86
C THR A 220 1.30 0.03 -17.01
N GLU A 221 0.84 1.29 -17.04
CA GLU A 221 1.32 2.32 -17.98
C GLU A 221 2.83 2.52 -17.83
N HIS A 222 3.34 2.65 -16.59
CA HIS A 222 4.77 2.80 -16.34
C HIS A 222 5.57 1.54 -16.71
N ALA A 223 5.01 0.34 -16.55
CA ALA A 223 5.65 -0.91 -16.92
C ALA A 223 5.73 -1.14 -18.45
N GLU A 224 5.00 -0.36 -19.25
CA GLU A 224 5.02 -0.39 -20.72
C GLU A 224 4.78 -1.81 -21.29
N LEU A 225 3.80 -2.54 -20.75
CA LEU A 225 3.54 -3.94 -21.12
C LEU A 225 3.13 -4.13 -22.59
N ASP A 226 2.75 -3.06 -23.28
CA ASP A 226 2.44 -3.08 -24.72
C ASP A 226 3.69 -3.07 -25.61
N ALA A 227 4.86 -2.72 -25.05
CA ALA A 227 6.13 -2.76 -25.77
C ALA A 227 6.67 -4.20 -25.85
N PRO A 228 7.29 -4.59 -26.98
CA PRO A 228 7.96 -5.89 -27.06
C PRO A 228 9.12 -5.95 -26.07
N LEU A 229 9.36 -7.14 -25.51
CA LEU A 229 10.48 -7.37 -24.61
C LEU A 229 11.79 -7.45 -25.40
N ASN A 230 12.80 -6.70 -24.98
CA ASN A 230 14.16 -6.82 -25.45
C ASN A 230 15.03 -7.47 -24.35
N PRO A 231 15.35 -8.77 -24.42
CA PRO A 231 16.10 -9.45 -23.38
C PRO A 231 17.53 -8.91 -23.19
N ALA A 232 18.09 -8.21 -24.19
CA ALA A 232 19.37 -7.54 -24.10
C ALA A 232 19.35 -6.28 -23.19
N GLU A 233 18.16 -5.73 -22.94
CA GLU A 233 17.95 -4.52 -22.14
C GLU A 233 17.58 -4.89 -20.71
N THR A 234 18.59 -5.14 -19.87
CA THR A 234 18.39 -5.56 -18.48
C THR A 234 17.59 -4.56 -17.65
N GLU A 235 17.68 -3.26 -17.98
CA GLU A 235 16.91 -2.20 -17.34
C GLU A 235 15.39 -2.38 -17.52
N GLN A 236 14.94 -2.93 -18.65
CA GLN A 236 13.52 -3.21 -18.90
C GLN A 236 13.00 -4.28 -17.93
N ILE A 237 13.80 -5.31 -17.65
CA ILE A 237 13.47 -6.38 -16.69
C ILE A 237 13.47 -5.85 -15.26
N GLU A 238 14.43 -5.01 -14.88
CA GLU A 238 14.46 -4.36 -13.57
C GLU A 238 13.25 -3.45 -13.36
N LYS A 239 12.91 -2.63 -14.37
CA LYS A 239 11.73 -1.77 -14.35
C LYS A 239 10.46 -2.60 -14.21
N PHE A 240 10.34 -3.69 -14.97
CA PHE A 240 9.21 -4.60 -14.90
C PHE A 240 9.05 -5.22 -13.50
N THR A 241 10.12 -5.82 -12.95
CA THR A 241 10.10 -6.45 -11.62
C THR A 241 9.82 -5.45 -10.50
N MET A 242 10.32 -4.21 -10.61
CA MET A 242 9.98 -3.09 -9.72
C MET A 242 8.47 -2.77 -9.80
N CYS A 243 7.91 -2.65 -11.01
CA CYS A 243 6.49 -2.37 -11.20
C CYS A 243 5.62 -3.48 -10.61
N VAL A 244 5.95 -4.75 -10.85
CA VAL A 244 5.20 -5.87 -10.29
C VAL A 244 5.22 -5.84 -8.76
N ARG A 245 6.39 -5.59 -8.15
CA ARG A 245 6.51 -5.45 -6.69
C ARG A 245 5.62 -4.35 -6.14
N ALA A 246 5.50 -3.24 -6.87
CA ALA A 246 4.65 -2.13 -6.50
C ALA A 246 3.16 -2.41 -6.73
N ALA A 247 2.80 -3.21 -7.75
CA ALA A 247 1.41 -3.54 -8.07
C ALA A 247 0.80 -4.62 -7.16
N ILE A 248 1.61 -5.58 -6.70
CA ILE A 248 1.17 -6.73 -5.89
C ILE A 248 0.23 -6.36 -4.73
N PRO A 249 0.50 -5.33 -3.91
CA PRO A 249 -0.35 -4.94 -2.79
C PRO A 249 -1.75 -4.45 -3.19
N HIS A 250 -1.94 -4.08 -4.46
CA HIS A 250 -3.17 -3.46 -4.98
C HIS A 250 -4.09 -4.46 -5.69
N PHE A 251 -3.61 -5.66 -6.03
CA PHE A 251 -4.47 -6.69 -6.58
C PHE A 251 -5.42 -7.28 -5.55
N SER A 252 -6.59 -7.67 -6.01
CA SER A 252 -7.65 -8.25 -5.19
C SER A 252 -8.58 -9.08 -6.07
N PRO A 253 -9.58 -9.79 -5.52
CA PRO A 253 -10.59 -10.44 -6.34
C PRO A 253 -11.35 -9.50 -7.28
N PHE A 254 -11.27 -8.18 -7.08
CA PHE A 254 -11.91 -7.16 -7.90
C PHE A 254 -10.94 -6.34 -8.77
N VAL A 255 -9.63 -6.43 -8.51
CA VAL A 255 -8.57 -5.72 -9.27
C VAL A 255 -7.64 -6.79 -9.86
N PRO A 256 -7.74 -7.07 -11.18
CA PRO A 256 -7.08 -8.21 -11.80
C PRO A 256 -5.59 -8.00 -12.07
N SER A 257 -4.84 -9.09 -12.08
CA SER A 257 -3.41 -9.13 -12.46
C SER A 257 -3.17 -9.56 -13.91
N ASN A 258 -4.23 -9.67 -14.73
CA ASN A 258 -4.22 -10.32 -16.05
C ASN A 258 -3.09 -9.84 -16.97
N ALA A 259 -2.89 -8.53 -17.10
CA ALA A 259 -1.88 -7.96 -18.00
C ALA A 259 -0.45 -8.39 -17.63
N PHE A 260 -0.10 -8.34 -16.34
CA PHE A 260 1.20 -8.78 -15.86
C PHE A 260 1.40 -10.29 -16.04
N VAL A 261 0.39 -11.10 -15.72
CA VAL A 261 0.47 -12.56 -15.92
C VAL A 261 0.66 -12.90 -17.39
N GLN A 262 -0.13 -12.29 -18.27
CA GLN A 262 -0.02 -12.48 -19.72
C GLN A 262 1.39 -12.11 -20.20
N PHE A 263 1.91 -10.94 -19.83
CA PHE A 263 3.24 -10.49 -20.24
C PHE A 263 4.36 -11.43 -19.76
N ILE A 264 4.32 -11.89 -18.50
CA ILE A 264 5.30 -12.85 -18.00
C ILE A 264 5.28 -14.14 -18.82
N CYS A 265 4.08 -14.67 -19.10
CA CYS A 265 3.95 -15.92 -19.84
C CYS A 265 4.30 -15.78 -21.32
N SER A 266 3.87 -14.72 -22.01
CA SER A 266 4.05 -14.59 -23.46
C SER A 266 5.40 -13.99 -23.86
N GLN A 267 6.03 -13.19 -23.01
CA GLN A 267 7.28 -12.47 -23.35
C GLN A 267 8.47 -12.89 -22.46
N ILE A 268 8.31 -12.94 -21.14
CA ILE A 268 9.44 -13.12 -20.22
C ILE A 268 9.90 -14.58 -20.14
N ILE A 269 9.00 -15.53 -19.83
CA ILE A 269 9.36 -16.94 -19.68
C ILE A 269 10.05 -17.51 -20.94
N PRO A 270 9.56 -17.23 -22.17
CA PRO A 270 10.23 -17.70 -23.39
C PRO A 270 11.69 -17.22 -23.53
N CYS A 271 12.02 -16.05 -23.00
CA CYS A 271 13.35 -15.46 -23.03
C CYS A 271 14.15 -15.65 -21.72
N MET A 272 13.65 -16.46 -20.77
CA MET A 272 14.21 -16.54 -19.41
C MET A 272 15.70 -16.90 -19.39
N THR A 273 16.14 -17.84 -20.25
CA THR A 273 17.55 -18.26 -20.31
C THR A 273 18.48 -17.11 -20.69
N GLU A 274 18.06 -16.27 -21.64
CA GLU A 274 18.84 -15.11 -22.07
C GLU A 274 18.87 -14.04 -20.98
N ILE A 275 17.70 -13.74 -20.38
CA ILE A 275 17.58 -12.79 -19.27
C ILE A 275 18.50 -13.17 -18.11
N VAL A 276 18.49 -14.43 -17.69
CA VAL A 276 19.34 -14.93 -16.59
C VAL A 276 20.82 -14.83 -16.94
N SER A 277 21.20 -15.07 -18.20
CA SER A 277 22.60 -14.98 -18.63
C SER A 277 23.15 -13.55 -18.62
N LEU A 278 22.27 -12.56 -18.82
CA LEU A 278 22.63 -11.14 -18.88
C LEU A 278 22.47 -10.42 -17.54
N ALA A 279 21.62 -10.92 -16.64
CA ALA A 279 21.36 -10.34 -15.31
C ALA A 279 22.46 -10.69 -14.28
N ILE A 280 23.71 -10.37 -14.58
CA ILE A 280 24.88 -10.68 -13.74
C ILE A 280 24.75 -10.04 -12.34
N GLU A 281 24.16 -8.84 -12.26
CA GLU A 281 23.97 -8.11 -11.00
C GLU A 281 22.86 -8.70 -10.11
N ASN A 282 21.93 -9.49 -10.67
CA ASN A 282 20.87 -10.16 -9.94
C ASN A 282 20.81 -11.66 -10.28
N PRO A 283 21.64 -12.51 -9.62
CA PRO A 283 21.70 -13.94 -9.91
C PRO A 283 20.41 -14.69 -9.56
N ASN A 284 19.47 -14.05 -8.84
CA ASN A 284 18.20 -14.65 -8.42
C ASN A 284 17.01 -14.14 -9.26
N ILE A 285 17.25 -13.45 -10.38
CA ILE A 285 16.19 -12.83 -11.19
C ILE A 285 15.11 -13.82 -11.64
N GLU A 286 15.48 -15.05 -12.01
CA GLU A 286 14.52 -16.09 -12.42
C GLU A 286 13.61 -16.46 -11.25
N VAL A 287 14.18 -16.66 -10.06
CA VAL A 287 13.41 -16.98 -8.85
C VAL A 287 12.46 -15.82 -8.52
N GLU A 288 12.94 -14.59 -8.61
CA GLU A 288 12.13 -13.40 -8.36
C GLU A 288 10.94 -13.31 -9.32
N ILE A 289 11.17 -13.42 -10.63
CA ILE A 289 10.10 -13.39 -11.64
C ILE A 289 9.08 -14.50 -11.40
N LEU A 290 9.54 -15.73 -11.12
CA LEU A 290 8.66 -16.86 -10.87
C LEU A 290 7.84 -16.69 -9.59
N GLN A 291 8.44 -16.16 -8.52
CA GLN A 291 7.72 -15.83 -7.28
C GLN A 291 6.65 -14.75 -7.53
N GLN A 292 7.00 -13.71 -8.28
CA GLN A 292 6.07 -12.68 -8.69
C GLN A 292 4.91 -13.24 -9.52
N LEU A 293 5.18 -14.11 -10.49
CA LEU A 293 4.13 -14.81 -11.26
C LEU A 293 3.19 -15.62 -10.35
N ALA A 294 3.73 -16.35 -9.38
CA ALA A 294 2.94 -17.13 -8.45
C ALA A 294 2.01 -16.25 -7.61
N GLU A 295 2.47 -15.09 -7.15
CA GLU A 295 1.64 -14.12 -6.44
C GLU A 295 0.54 -13.52 -7.31
N LEU A 296 0.90 -13.11 -8.52
CA LEU A 296 -0.03 -12.54 -9.50
C LEU A 296 -1.12 -13.55 -9.88
N SER A 297 -0.78 -14.85 -9.98
CA SER A 297 -1.72 -15.90 -10.40
C SER A 297 -2.99 -15.97 -9.53
N ALA A 298 -2.90 -15.59 -8.25
CA ALA A 298 -4.02 -15.60 -7.31
C ALA A 298 -5.12 -14.57 -7.63
N PHE A 299 -4.85 -13.61 -8.52
CA PHE A 299 -5.74 -12.49 -8.86
C PHE A 299 -6.15 -12.46 -10.35
N ILE A 300 -6.00 -13.58 -11.05
CA ILE A 300 -6.46 -13.70 -12.44
C ILE A 300 -7.99 -13.64 -12.50
N GLN A 301 -8.51 -12.81 -13.41
CA GLN A 301 -9.94 -12.73 -13.71
C GLN A 301 -10.21 -13.17 -15.16
N PRO A 302 -10.60 -14.43 -15.39
CA PRO A 302 -10.76 -14.98 -16.74
C PRO A 302 -11.90 -14.33 -17.55
N THR A 303 -12.89 -13.75 -16.87
CA THR A 303 -14.08 -13.15 -17.51
C THR A 303 -13.93 -11.65 -17.76
N ASN A 304 -12.77 -11.06 -17.47
CA ASN A 304 -12.56 -9.62 -17.67
C ASN A 304 -12.35 -9.33 -19.17
N THR A 305 -13.29 -8.61 -19.78
CA THR A 305 -13.23 -8.30 -21.23
C THR A 305 -12.31 -7.13 -21.56
N ASN A 306 -12.00 -6.27 -20.59
CA ASN A 306 -11.14 -5.10 -20.81
C ASN A 306 -9.66 -5.48 -20.74
N LEU A 307 -9.33 -6.51 -19.95
CA LEU A 307 -7.99 -7.05 -19.78
C LEU A 307 -8.02 -8.55 -20.10
N PRO A 308 -8.16 -8.94 -21.39
CA PRO A 308 -8.23 -10.33 -21.77
C PRO A 308 -6.92 -11.06 -21.43
N ILE A 309 -7.03 -12.35 -21.11
CA ILE A 309 -5.90 -13.23 -20.84
C ILE A 309 -6.07 -14.53 -21.61
N ASN A 310 -4.99 -14.98 -22.27
CA ASN A 310 -4.96 -16.26 -22.97
C ASN A 310 -4.54 -17.36 -22.00
N LEU A 311 -5.54 -17.95 -21.33
CA LEU A 311 -5.29 -18.97 -20.30
C LEU A 311 -4.63 -20.23 -20.86
N ASP A 312 -4.96 -20.64 -22.08
CA ASP A 312 -4.37 -21.84 -22.69
C ASP A 312 -2.87 -21.64 -22.94
N GLU A 313 -2.49 -20.47 -23.47
CA GLU A 313 -1.09 -20.10 -23.69
C GLU A 313 -0.33 -19.97 -22.36
N CYS A 314 -0.88 -19.21 -21.40
CA CYS A 314 -0.24 -19.04 -20.09
C CYS A 314 0.00 -20.39 -19.39
N GLN A 315 -1.01 -21.27 -19.43
CA GLN A 315 -0.92 -22.59 -18.80
C GLN A 315 0.05 -23.52 -19.53
N GLU A 316 0.13 -23.46 -20.87
CA GLU A 316 1.10 -24.23 -21.67
C GLU A 316 2.55 -23.79 -21.38
N VAL A 317 2.78 -22.48 -21.30
CA VAL A 317 4.11 -21.92 -20.97
C VAL A 317 4.52 -22.35 -19.56
N VAL A 318 3.65 -22.18 -18.57
CA VAL A 318 3.93 -22.58 -17.18
C VAL A 318 4.12 -24.09 -17.07
N PHE A 319 3.30 -24.88 -17.76
CA PHE A 319 3.43 -26.34 -17.78
C PHE A 319 4.77 -26.77 -18.38
N SER A 320 5.16 -26.21 -19.53
CA SER A 320 6.42 -26.53 -20.20
C SER A 320 7.63 -26.14 -19.33
N LYS A 321 7.62 -24.92 -18.79
CA LYS A 321 8.69 -24.45 -17.90
C LYS A 321 8.80 -25.29 -16.63
N LEU A 322 7.67 -25.74 -16.07
CA LEU A 322 7.65 -26.63 -14.90
C LEU A 322 8.33 -27.98 -15.17
N LEU A 323 8.16 -28.56 -16.37
CA LEU A 323 8.79 -29.83 -16.73
C LEU A 323 10.33 -29.74 -16.75
N GLU A 324 10.90 -28.56 -17.02
CA GLU A 324 12.36 -28.33 -16.96
C GLU A 324 12.91 -28.49 -15.54
N TYR A 325 12.14 -28.13 -14.50
CA TYR A 325 12.53 -28.27 -13.09
C TYR A 325 12.14 -29.61 -12.48
N MET A 326 11.27 -30.39 -13.11
CA MET A 326 10.88 -31.70 -12.61
C MET A 326 11.84 -32.78 -13.12
N PRO A 327 12.55 -33.51 -12.25
CA PRO A 327 13.47 -34.54 -12.69
C PRO A 327 12.74 -35.72 -13.32
N SER A 328 13.30 -36.28 -14.39
CA SER A 328 12.83 -37.55 -14.97
C SER A 328 13.23 -38.72 -14.07
N PRO A 329 12.36 -39.71 -13.84
CA PRO A 329 12.79 -40.99 -13.31
C PRO A 329 13.79 -41.63 -14.29
N SER A 330 14.97 -42.06 -13.83
CA SER A 330 15.88 -42.84 -14.66
C SER A 330 15.21 -44.15 -15.08
N LEU A 331 15.22 -44.46 -16.38
CA LEU A 331 14.61 -45.66 -16.95
C LEU A 331 15.49 -46.92 -16.77
N SER A 332 16.66 -46.81 -16.15
CA SER A 332 17.59 -47.93 -15.98
C SER A 332 17.12 -48.88 -14.89
N THR A 333 16.57 -50.03 -15.32
CA THR A 333 16.20 -51.18 -14.49
C THR A 333 17.39 -51.98 -13.95
N ASP A 334 18.63 -51.52 -14.11
CA ASP A 334 19.80 -52.30 -13.77
C ASP A 334 20.76 -51.55 -12.84
N VAL A 335 20.94 -52.16 -11.67
CA VAL A 335 22.08 -52.09 -10.76
C VAL A 335 22.20 -50.85 -9.86
N GLU A 336 22.50 -51.19 -8.61
CA GLU A 336 22.83 -50.40 -7.43
C GLU A 336 24.01 -49.42 -7.62
N GLU A 337 23.93 -48.52 -8.58
CA GLU A 337 24.69 -47.28 -8.48
C GLU A 337 23.93 -46.36 -7.54
N LYS A 338 24.61 -45.83 -6.53
CA LYS A 338 24.10 -44.75 -5.67
C LYS A 338 23.86 -43.54 -6.58
N SER A 339 22.73 -43.52 -7.27
CA SER A 339 22.29 -42.37 -8.04
C SER A 339 22.17 -41.22 -7.03
N GLU A 340 23.07 -40.24 -7.11
CA GLU A 340 22.98 -39.04 -6.30
C GLU A 340 21.57 -38.47 -6.46
N GLU A 341 20.86 -38.24 -5.35
CA GLU A 341 19.53 -37.64 -5.40
C GLU A 341 19.64 -36.31 -6.15
N PRO A 342 18.81 -36.06 -7.18
CA PRO A 342 18.93 -34.85 -7.97
C PRO A 342 18.71 -33.62 -7.08
N SER A 343 19.56 -32.60 -7.24
CA SER A 343 19.41 -31.34 -6.52
C SER A 343 18.13 -30.64 -6.98
N LEU A 344 17.19 -30.44 -6.06
CA LEU A 344 15.91 -29.80 -6.35
C LEU A 344 15.98 -28.30 -6.12
N GLN A 345 15.60 -27.53 -7.13
CA GLN A 345 15.40 -26.09 -7.01
C GLN A 345 13.99 -25.81 -6.48
N LEU A 346 13.86 -25.78 -5.15
CA LEU A 346 12.55 -25.76 -4.49
C LEU A 346 11.74 -24.48 -4.75
N PHE A 347 12.38 -23.30 -4.84
CA PHE A 347 11.65 -22.04 -5.03
C PHE A 347 11.01 -21.92 -6.43
N PRO A 348 11.75 -22.10 -7.56
CA PRO A 348 11.12 -22.16 -8.88
C PRO A 348 10.00 -23.20 -8.97
N LEU A 349 10.24 -24.37 -8.36
CA LEU A 349 9.28 -25.47 -8.38
C LEU A 349 7.99 -25.12 -7.62
N GLU A 350 8.07 -24.56 -6.41
CA GLU A 350 6.89 -24.08 -5.68
C GLU A 350 6.13 -23.03 -6.48
N SER A 351 6.84 -22.03 -7.03
CA SER A 351 6.26 -20.93 -7.80
C SER A 351 5.48 -21.43 -9.02
N LEU A 352 6.11 -22.28 -9.84
CA LEU A 352 5.51 -22.82 -11.06
C LEU A 352 4.37 -23.80 -10.75
N MET A 353 4.52 -24.65 -9.73
CA MET A 353 3.45 -25.57 -9.32
C MET A 353 2.24 -24.83 -8.76
N PHE A 354 2.45 -23.77 -7.98
CA PHE A 354 1.36 -22.94 -7.46
C PHE A 354 0.64 -22.22 -8.59
N THR A 355 1.40 -21.62 -9.52
CA THR A 355 0.86 -20.96 -10.71
C THR A 355 0.04 -21.94 -11.56
N LEU A 356 0.59 -23.12 -11.86
CA LEU A 356 -0.10 -24.16 -12.63
C LEU A 356 -1.37 -24.64 -11.94
N TYR A 357 -1.34 -24.82 -10.61
CA TYR A 357 -2.52 -25.20 -9.84
C TYR A 357 -3.62 -24.13 -9.96
N THR A 358 -3.28 -22.85 -9.77
CA THR A 358 -4.25 -21.75 -9.88
C THR A 358 -4.84 -21.66 -11.29
N LEU A 359 -4.01 -21.74 -12.32
CA LEU A 359 -4.47 -21.79 -13.72
C LEU A 359 -5.35 -23.01 -14.01
N SER A 360 -5.01 -24.18 -13.47
CA SER A 360 -5.79 -25.41 -13.66
C SER A 360 -7.15 -25.39 -12.97
N VAL A 361 -7.29 -24.62 -11.88
CA VAL A 361 -8.59 -24.37 -11.24
C VAL A 361 -9.46 -23.45 -12.10
N ILE A 362 -8.84 -22.45 -12.74
CA ILE A 362 -9.52 -21.47 -13.60
C ILE A 362 -9.88 -22.07 -14.98
N ASN A 363 -8.97 -22.84 -15.57
CA ASN A 363 -9.06 -23.48 -16.88
C ASN A 363 -8.89 -25.01 -16.76
N PRO A 364 -9.91 -25.73 -16.24
CA PRO A 364 -9.82 -27.16 -15.98
C PRO A 364 -9.77 -28.05 -17.24
N GLU A 365 -10.02 -27.49 -18.42
CA GLU A 365 -10.05 -28.24 -19.68
C GLU A 365 -8.67 -28.42 -20.31
N PHE A 366 -7.68 -27.62 -19.89
CA PHE A 366 -6.32 -27.64 -20.42
C PHE A 366 -5.70 -29.04 -20.45
N ASN A 367 -5.84 -29.83 -19.37
CA ASN A 367 -5.29 -31.19 -19.29
C ASN A 367 -5.79 -32.11 -20.40
N SER A 368 -6.97 -31.85 -20.98
CA SER A 368 -7.51 -32.63 -22.10
C SER A 368 -6.94 -32.21 -23.45
N LYS A 369 -6.34 -31.01 -23.53
CA LYS A 369 -5.69 -30.45 -24.72
C LYS A 369 -4.22 -30.85 -24.83
N VAL A 370 -3.57 -31.17 -23.71
CA VAL A 370 -2.17 -31.62 -23.68
C VAL A 370 -2.04 -33.00 -24.31
N ASN A 371 -0.98 -33.20 -25.10
CA ASN A 371 -0.64 -34.47 -25.72
C ASN A 371 -0.54 -35.62 -24.68
N GLU A 372 -1.08 -36.80 -25.01
CA GLU A 372 -1.16 -37.94 -24.10
C GLU A 372 0.22 -38.38 -23.56
N ASP A 373 1.25 -38.36 -24.40
CA ASP A 373 2.60 -38.76 -24.01
C ASP A 373 3.24 -37.74 -23.07
N ARG A 374 3.01 -36.44 -23.29
CA ARG A 374 3.44 -35.38 -22.37
C ARG A 374 2.73 -35.48 -21.02
N MET A 375 1.44 -35.84 -21.01
CA MET A 375 0.71 -36.07 -19.76
C MET A 375 1.18 -37.33 -19.01
N LYS A 376 1.59 -38.38 -19.73
CA LYS A 376 2.23 -39.56 -19.13
C LYS A 376 3.57 -39.19 -18.49
N ASP A 377 4.43 -38.48 -19.22
CA ASP A 377 5.71 -37.99 -18.71
C ASP A 377 5.51 -37.10 -17.47
N TYR A 378 4.59 -36.14 -17.53
CA TYR A 378 4.23 -35.28 -16.41
C TYR A 378 3.82 -36.08 -15.17
N LYS A 379 2.96 -37.10 -15.31
CA LYS A 379 2.53 -37.94 -14.19
C LYS A 379 3.69 -38.75 -13.60
N LEU A 380 4.60 -39.26 -14.43
CA LEU A 380 5.79 -39.98 -13.97
C LEU A 380 6.74 -39.07 -13.18
N ARG A 381 7.01 -37.88 -13.71
CA ARG A 381 7.80 -36.84 -13.03
C ARG A 381 7.17 -36.41 -11.71
N LEU A 382 5.84 -36.21 -11.69
CA LEU A 382 5.10 -35.82 -10.50
C LEU A 382 5.17 -36.92 -9.40
N GLN A 383 5.10 -38.20 -9.79
CA GLN A 383 5.27 -39.33 -8.87
C GLN A 383 6.69 -39.40 -8.29
N TYR A 384 7.70 -39.19 -9.14
CA TYR A 384 9.09 -39.19 -8.71
C TYR A 384 9.38 -38.00 -7.77
N LEU A 385 8.91 -36.80 -8.14
CA LEU A 385 9.01 -35.61 -7.31
C LEU A 385 8.33 -35.80 -5.94
N ALA A 386 7.17 -36.44 -5.89
CA ALA A 386 6.49 -36.75 -4.63
C ALA A 386 7.39 -37.55 -3.66
N ARG A 387 8.14 -38.53 -4.18
CA ARG A 387 9.08 -39.35 -3.38
C ARG A 387 10.26 -38.51 -2.91
N LEU A 388 10.86 -37.73 -3.81
CA LEU A 388 12.02 -36.88 -3.49
C LEU A 388 11.67 -35.84 -2.42
N ILE A 389 10.54 -35.15 -2.56
CA ILE A 389 10.09 -34.13 -1.60
C ILE A 389 9.75 -34.75 -0.24
N GLN A 390 9.16 -35.95 -0.21
CA GLN A 390 8.93 -36.66 1.06
C GLN A 390 10.23 -37.04 1.75
N SER A 391 11.24 -37.49 1.00
CA SER A 391 12.60 -37.73 1.51
C SER A 391 13.20 -36.44 2.07
N HIS A 392 13.13 -35.35 1.30
CA HIS A 392 13.64 -34.03 1.69
C HIS A 392 12.97 -33.50 2.98
N ILE A 393 11.64 -33.62 3.10
CA ILE A 393 10.91 -33.22 4.32
C ILE A 393 11.32 -34.06 5.53
N LYS A 394 11.55 -35.36 5.38
CA LYS A 394 12.01 -36.22 6.48
C LYS A 394 13.41 -35.81 6.93
N LYS A 395 14.36 -35.69 6.00
CA LYS A 395 15.74 -35.23 6.26
C LYS A 395 15.75 -33.86 6.95
N ALA A 396 14.95 -32.90 6.45
CA ALA A 396 14.86 -31.56 7.02
C ALA A 396 14.25 -31.52 8.43
N LYS A 397 13.41 -32.50 8.80
CA LYS A 397 12.84 -32.64 10.16
C LYS A 397 13.73 -33.42 11.12
N GLU A 398 14.61 -34.26 10.59
CA GLU A 398 15.52 -35.12 11.36
C GLU A 398 16.77 -34.41 11.85
N VAL A 399 17.12 -33.23 11.30
CA VAL A 399 18.22 -32.39 11.81
C VAL A 399 17.82 -31.85 13.20
N PRO A 400 18.33 -32.40 14.31
CA PRO A 400 18.08 -31.85 15.62
C PRO A 400 18.94 -30.58 15.76
N SER A 401 18.45 -29.61 16.52
CA SER A 401 19.24 -28.47 16.98
C SER A 401 20.40 -28.94 17.87
N ALA A 402 21.47 -29.43 17.24
CA ALA A 402 22.70 -29.82 17.88
C ALA A 402 23.72 -28.66 17.75
N ASP A 403 24.14 -28.22 18.93
CA ASP A 403 25.30 -27.39 19.24
C ASP A 403 25.24 -25.87 18.97
N LYS A 404 25.05 -25.17 20.10
CA LYS A 404 25.23 -23.74 20.32
C LYS A 404 26.55 -23.23 19.73
N LYS A 405 26.46 -22.18 18.91
CA LYS A 405 27.10 -20.86 19.09
C LYS A 405 26.98 -20.04 17.80
N VAL A 406 26.97 -18.72 18.02
CA VAL A 406 27.15 -17.60 17.08
C VAL A 406 25.84 -16.97 16.62
N GLU A 407 25.84 -15.64 16.66
CA GLU A 407 24.75 -14.66 16.52
C GLU A 407 23.94 -14.72 15.19
N ASN A 408 24.09 -15.79 14.39
CA ASN A 408 23.42 -16.03 13.11
C ASN A 408 22.34 -17.14 13.15
N GLU A 409 22.04 -17.74 14.32
CA GLU A 409 21.02 -18.79 14.45
C GLU A 409 19.62 -18.35 13.96
N GLY A 410 19.30 -17.05 14.04
CA GLY A 410 17.99 -16.52 13.61
C GLY A 410 17.77 -16.63 12.10
N ASP A 411 18.74 -16.23 11.30
CA ASP A 411 18.65 -16.18 9.83
C ASP A 411 18.76 -17.58 9.22
N ASP A 412 19.61 -18.44 9.79
CA ASP A 412 19.73 -19.84 9.38
C ASP A 412 18.48 -20.65 9.75
N ALA A 413 17.90 -20.42 10.94
CA ALA A 413 16.65 -21.07 11.32
C ALA A 413 15.47 -20.59 10.46
N LEU A 414 15.41 -19.29 10.13
CA LEU A 414 14.40 -18.75 9.24
C LEU A 414 14.51 -19.35 7.84
N SER A 415 15.72 -19.43 7.29
CA SER A 415 15.99 -20.01 5.97
C SER A 415 15.59 -21.50 5.92
N LYS A 416 15.94 -22.28 6.96
CA LYS A 416 15.51 -23.68 7.10
C LYS A 416 14.00 -23.82 7.21
N ALA A 417 13.35 -22.93 7.97
CA ALA A 417 11.90 -22.93 8.13
C ALA A 417 11.17 -22.60 6.81
N ILE A 418 11.68 -21.63 6.03
CA ILE A 418 11.18 -21.29 4.70
C ILE A 418 11.34 -22.50 3.78
N ALA A 419 12.53 -23.11 3.70
CA ALA A 419 12.76 -24.29 2.86
C ALA A 419 11.85 -25.47 3.22
N LEU A 420 11.60 -25.72 4.52
CA LEU A 420 10.67 -26.75 4.97
C LEU A 420 9.23 -26.42 4.57
N LYS A 421 8.82 -25.15 4.67
CA LYS A 421 7.51 -24.67 4.22
C LYS A 421 7.35 -24.83 2.71
N THR A 422 8.35 -24.44 1.91
CA THR A 422 8.41 -24.63 0.45
C THR A 422 8.21 -26.11 0.09
N ALA A 423 8.98 -27.02 0.70
CA ALA A 423 8.85 -28.46 0.45
C ALA A 423 7.46 -29.00 0.85
N THR A 424 6.89 -28.51 1.96
CA THR A 424 5.55 -28.90 2.42
C THR A 424 4.45 -28.39 1.47
N ASN A 425 4.60 -27.17 0.95
CA ASN A 425 3.71 -26.60 -0.06
C ASN A 425 3.77 -27.41 -1.35
N ILE A 426 4.96 -27.74 -1.85
CA ILE A 426 5.16 -28.62 -3.00
C ILE A 426 4.45 -29.96 -2.78
N ASN A 427 4.67 -30.63 -1.65
CA ASN A 427 4.02 -31.92 -1.34
C ASN A 427 2.48 -31.83 -1.33
N THR A 428 1.92 -30.66 -0.97
CA THR A 428 0.48 -30.42 -1.02
C THR A 428 0.01 -30.22 -2.46
N LEU A 429 0.71 -29.37 -3.23
CA LEU A 429 0.42 -29.09 -4.64
C LEU A 429 0.55 -30.34 -5.52
N VAL A 430 1.52 -31.20 -5.25
CA VAL A 430 1.68 -32.50 -5.92
C VAL A 430 0.38 -33.31 -5.84
N LYS A 431 -0.23 -33.39 -4.64
CA LYS A 431 -1.47 -34.17 -4.43
C LYS A 431 -2.65 -33.57 -5.20
N GLU A 432 -2.75 -32.25 -5.22
CA GLU A 432 -3.82 -31.56 -5.96
C GLU A 432 -3.68 -31.73 -7.47
N LEU A 433 -2.45 -31.62 -7.99
CA LEU A 433 -2.17 -31.71 -9.43
C LEU A 433 -2.25 -33.14 -9.99
N PHE A 434 -2.26 -34.18 -9.14
CA PHE A 434 -2.61 -35.53 -9.56
C PHE A 434 -4.07 -35.67 -9.99
N HIS A 435 -4.95 -34.79 -9.51
CA HIS A 435 -6.34 -34.79 -9.92
C HIS A 435 -6.49 -34.13 -11.29
N PRO A 436 -7.17 -34.78 -12.27
CA PRO A 436 -7.33 -34.21 -13.61
C PRO A 436 -8.12 -32.90 -13.62
N LYS A 437 -8.91 -32.66 -12.56
CA LYS A 437 -9.57 -31.39 -12.24
C LYS A 437 -9.25 -31.04 -10.78
N PRO A 438 -8.19 -30.26 -10.52
CA PRO A 438 -7.87 -29.80 -9.18
C PRO A 438 -9.06 -29.02 -8.61
N ALA A 439 -9.45 -29.31 -7.37
CA ALA A 439 -10.52 -28.57 -6.71
C ALA A 439 -9.90 -27.48 -5.81
N SER A 440 -10.57 -26.33 -5.65
CA SER A 440 -10.13 -25.23 -4.76
C SER A 440 -10.27 -25.56 -3.26
N LYS A 441 -9.95 -26.80 -2.86
CA LYS A 441 -10.11 -27.30 -1.48
C LYS A 441 -8.87 -27.06 -0.62
N SER A 442 -7.70 -27.02 -1.23
CA SER A 442 -6.43 -26.79 -0.53
C SER A 442 -6.04 -25.31 -0.57
N SER A 443 -5.91 -24.71 0.62
CA SER A 443 -5.41 -23.35 0.80
C SER A 443 -3.90 -23.41 1.05
N VAL A 444 -3.09 -23.16 0.02
CA VAL A 444 -1.63 -23.07 0.12
C VAL A 444 -1.22 -21.60 0.27
N THR A 445 -0.46 -21.27 1.32
CA THR A 445 0.18 -19.94 1.45
C THR A 445 1.62 -20.04 0.99
N LEU A 446 1.99 -19.30 -0.05
CA LEU A 446 3.35 -19.23 -0.61
C LEU A 446 4.42 -19.09 0.50
N SER A 447 5.55 -19.78 0.34
CA SER A 447 6.54 -19.92 1.41
C SER A 447 7.11 -18.59 1.89
N TRP A 448 7.38 -17.65 0.97
CA TRP A 448 7.88 -16.30 1.24
C TRP A 448 6.80 -15.30 1.71
N LYS A 449 5.52 -15.70 1.76
CA LYS A 449 4.44 -14.88 2.33
C LYS A 449 4.23 -15.16 3.82
N PRO A 450 3.91 -14.12 4.62
CA PRO A 450 3.64 -14.31 6.04
C PRO A 450 2.39 -15.19 6.21
N THR A 451 2.54 -16.30 6.92
CA THR A 451 1.38 -17.02 7.46
C THR A 451 0.75 -16.13 8.51
N LYS A 452 -0.54 -15.80 8.37
CA LYS A 452 -1.32 -15.15 9.43
C LYS A 452 -1.35 -16.08 10.65
N THR A 453 -0.32 -16.07 11.47
CA THR A 453 -0.33 -16.66 12.80
C THR A 453 -1.37 -15.88 13.58
N LYS A 454 -2.43 -16.56 14.02
CA LYS A 454 -3.23 -16.05 15.13
C LYS A 454 -2.24 -15.80 16.25
N SER A 455 -1.93 -14.54 16.54
CA SER A 455 -0.95 -14.21 17.57
C SER A 455 -1.44 -14.82 18.88
N ALA A 456 -0.67 -15.77 19.39
CA ALA A 456 -0.71 -16.08 20.80
C ALA A 456 -0.39 -14.75 21.51
N ALA A 457 -1.31 -14.30 22.34
CA ALA A 457 -1.18 -13.07 23.11
C ALA A 457 0.12 -13.10 23.91
N ILE A 458 1.14 -12.39 23.43
CA ILE A 458 2.31 -12.04 24.23
C ILE A 458 1.80 -11.05 25.27
N LYS A 459 1.65 -11.52 26.51
CA LYS A 459 1.49 -10.68 27.69
C LYS A 459 2.69 -9.73 27.74
N ARG A 460 2.46 -8.46 27.40
CA ARG A 460 3.40 -7.38 27.71
C ARG A 460 3.43 -7.23 29.23
N THR A 461 4.53 -7.64 29.85
CA THR A 461 4.91 -7.21 31.18
C THR A 461 5.44 -5.79 31.07
N ASN A 462 4.66 -4.82 31.57
CA ASN A 462 5.14 -3.45 31.77
C ASN A 462 6.16 -3.45 32.91
N SER A 463 7.38 -3.02 32.64
CA SER A 463 8.36 -2.60 33.65
C SER A 463 8.58 -1.10 33.50
N THR A 464 7.87 -0.31 34.31
CA THR A 464 8.26 1.06 34.64
C THR A 464 8.95 1.02 35.99
N ALA A 465 10.23 1.39 36.02
CA ALA A 465 10.93 1.77 37.22
C ALA A 465 10.56 3.23 37.55
N ASP A 466 10.01 3.48 38.75
CA ASP A 466 10.46 4.59 39.58
C ASP A 466 9.99 4.45 41.04
N THR A 467 10.98 4.18 41.89
CA THR A 467 11.33 4.69 43.22
C THR A 467 10.28 5.11 44.29
N THR A 468 10.51 4.56 45.49
CA THR A 468 10.37 5.12 46.86
C THR A 468 9.16 4.79 47.77
N VAL A 469 9.52 4.31 48.97
CA VAL A 469 8.88 4.37 50.31
C VAL A 469 7.76 3.36 50.68
N ALA A 470 8.14 2.38 51.52
CA ALA A 470 7.30 1.66 52.50
C ALA A 470 7.30 2.46 53.84
N PRO A 471 6.45 2.20 54.88
CA PRO A 471 5.80 0.93 55.26
C PRO A 471 4.31 1.11 55.70
N THR A 472 3.48 0.12 56.07
CA THR A 472 3.59 -0.81 57.22
C THR A 472 2.32 -1.69 57.28
N ALA A 473 2.46 -2.89 57.85
CA ALA A 473 1.45 -3.69 58.60
C ALA A 473 0.28 -4.33 57.80
N THR A 474 -0.20 -5.56 58.01
CA THR A 474 0.09 -6.64 58.98
C THR A 474 -0.66 -7.92 58.55
N LYS A 475 0.06 -9.03 58.54
CA LYS A 475 -0.24 -10.36 59.12
C LYS A 475 -1.37 -11.31 58.63
N LEU A 476 -0.99 -12.59 58.84
CA LEU A 476 -1.70 -13.88 58.91
C LEU A 476 -1.77 -14.67 57.59
N GLU A 477 -0.78 -15.53 57.30
CA GLU A 477 -0.56 -16.94 57.77
C GLU A 477 -1.53 -17.92 57.07
N ASP A 478 -1.04 -18.75 56.12
CA ASP A 478 -0.44 -20.10 56.30
C ASP A 478 -1.47 -21.14 56.80
N ALA A 479 -1.62 -22.36 56.28
CA ALA A 479 -0.89 -23.13 55.28
C ALA A 479 -1.69 -24.40 54.86
N THR A 480 -1.18 -25.05 53.80
CA THR A 480 -1.15 -26.50 53.49
C THR A 480 -2.45 -27.28 53.19
N THR A 481 -2.56 -27.85 51.98
CA THR A 481 -2.23 -29.27 51.71
C THR A 481 -2.41 -29.67 50.25
N ASN A 482 -1.63 -30.68 49.87
CA ASN A 482 -1.40 -31.22 48.53
C ASN A 482 -2.55 -32.07 47.96
N ALA A 483 -2.51 -32.16 46.63
CA ALA A 483 -2.69 -33.37 45.81
C ALA A 483 -4.02 -33.60 45.04
N SER A 484 -3.78 -33.99 43.79
CA SER A 484 -4.58 -34.84 42.89
C SER A 484 -5.61 -34.20 41.95
N ASN A 485 -5.23 -34.17 40.66
CA ASN A 485 -6.15 -34.19 39.52
C ASN A 485 -7.07 -35.42 39.60
N PRO A 486 -8.36 -35.31 39.23
CA PRO A 486 -8.73 -35.89 37.92
C PRO A 486 -9.86 -35.19 37.15
N LYS A 487 -9.67 -35.15 35.82
CA LYS A 487 -10.63 -35.36 34.71
C LYS A 487 -12.13 -35.12 35.01
N ARG A 488 -12.67 -34.03 34.45
CA ARG A 488 -14.11 -33.74 34.34
C ARG A 488 -14.78 -34.60 33.24
N LYS A 489 -15.87 -35.28 33.59
CA LYS A 489 -16.95 -35.76 32.72
C LYS A 489 -18.28 -35.14 33.18
N PRO A 490 -19.30 -35.01 32.31
CA PRO A 490 -20.33 -33.99 32.42
C PRO A 490 -21.45 -34.38 33.39
N ILE A 491 -22.02 -33.37 34.04
CA ILE A 491 -23.12 -33.47 35.01
C ILE A 491 -24.44 -33.29 34.28
N THR A 492 -25.31 -34.28 34.41
CA THR A 492 -26.76 -34.26 34.12
C THR A 492 -27.52 -33.49 35.20
N ALA A 493 -28.55 -32.76 34.79
CA ALA A 493 -29.45 -31.99 35.66
C ALA A 493 -30.59 -32.86 36.22
N PRO A 494 -31.22 -32.48 37.35
CA PRO A 494 -32.54 -32.95 37.73
C PRO A 494 -33.68 -32.00 37.29
N GLU A 495 -34.74 -32.66 36.83
CA GLU A 495 -36.17 -32.30 36.68
C GLU A 495 -36.75 -31.61 37.96
N ASP A 496 -37.81 -30.80 38.02
CA ASP A 496 -38.96 -30.46 37.16
C ASP A 496 -39.59 -29.12 37.63
N SER A 497 -40.17 -28.34 36.71
CA SER A 497 -41.48 -27.66 36.89
C SER A 497 -41.90 -26.86 35.65
N GLU A 498 -42.76 -27.50 34.86
CA GLU A 498 -43.89 -26.98 34.08
C GLU A 498 -43.90 -25.49 33.63
N SER A 499 -43.87 -25.25 32.30
CA SER A 499 -45.09 -25.02 31.50
C SER A 499 -44.83 -24.37 30.13
N SER A 500 -45.50 -24.97 29.14
CA SER A 500 -45.93 -24.44 27.83
C SER A 500 -44.91 -23.96 26.79
N ASP A 501 -44.66 -24.87 25.86
CA ASP A 501 -45.07 -24.76 24.45
C ASP A 501 -44.26 -23.94 23.44
N SER A 502 -44.23 -24.53 22.27
CA SER A 502 -43.26 -24.46 21.20
C SER A 502 -43.64 -23.45 20.11
N LYS A 503 -42.66 -22.72 19.55
CA LYS A 503 -42.49 -22.53 18.08
C LYS A 503 -41.28 -21.65 17.70
N LYS A 504 -40.59 -22.16 16.67
CA LYS A 504 -39.43 -21.65 15.92
C LYS A 504 -39.44 -20.14 15.57
N ARG A 505 -38.30 -19.46 15.69
CA ARG A 505 -37.92 -18.23 14.94
C ARG A 505 -36.43 -18.35 14.56
N GLN A 506 -36.09 -18.68 13.32
CA GLN A 506 -35.79 -17.78 12.18
C GLN A 506 -34.85 -16.61 12.52
N ARG A 507 -33.66 -16.65 11.89
CA ARG A 507 -32.58 -15.66 11.94
C ARG A 507 -33.09 -14.30 11.45
N GLN A 508 -32.87 -13.24 12.23
CA GLN A 508 -33.20 -11.87 11.87
C GLN A 508 -32.09 -11.25 11.01
N LEU A 509 -32.50 -10.67 9.89
CA LEU A 509 -31.72 -9.85 8.97
C LEU A 509 -31.74 -8.39 9.47
N TYR A 510 -30.60 -7.70 9.40
CA TYR A 510 -30.44 -6.32 9.88
C TYR A 510 -31.23 -5.30 9.03
N ALA A 511 -31.86 -4.32 9.68
CA ALA A 511 -32.52 -3.18 9.05
C ALA A 511 -31.95 -1.86 9.65
N PRO A 512 -31.71 -0.81 8.84
CA PRO A 512 -31.10 0.43 9.32
C PRO A 512 -32.09 1.32 10.10
N PRO A 513 -31.60 2.26 10.94
CA PRO A 513 -32.42 2.97 11.91
C PRO A 513 -33.24 4.08 11.27
N SER A 514 -34.57 4.04 11.43
CA SER A 514 -35.46 5.17 11.16
C SER A 514 -35.66 6.00 12.43
N GLY A 515 -35.31 7.29 12.36
CA GLY A 515 -35.24 8.21 13.49
C GLY A 515 -36.60 8.62 14.07
N LYS A 516 -36.58 8.96 15.37
CA LYS A 516 -37.67 9.62 16.11
C LYS A 516 -37.13 10.88 16.82
N PHE A 517 -36.88 11.94 16.06
CA PHE A 517 -36.90 13.33 16.51
C PHE A 517 -37.18 14.12 15.22
N SER A 518 -38.38 14.62 14.94
CA SER A 518 -39.06 15.68 15.68
C SER A 518 -40.46 15.85 15.08
N TYR A 519 -41.47 15.91 15.94
CA TYR A 519 -42.83 16.32 15.59
C TYR A 519 -43.08 17.60 16.40
N ASN A 520 -43.28 18.74 15.71
CA ASN A 520 -44.13 19.88 16.09
C ASN A 520 -43.77 21.11 15.25
N PHE A 521 -44.63 21.51 14.29
CA PHE A 521 -45.32 22.81 14.32
C PHE A 521 -46.38 22.89 13.19
N ARG A 522 -47.50 23.57 13.47
CA ARG A 522 -48.73 23.67 12.68
C ARG A 522 -48.75 24.95 11.80
N GLY A 523 -49.47 24.84 10.66
CA GLY A 523 -50.26 25.91 10.01
C GLY A 523 -49.49 26.92 9.14
N GLY A 524 -49.96 27.37 7.97
CA GLY A 524 -51.20 27.14 7.21
C GLY A 524 -51.20 27.94 5.88
N TYR A 525 -52.15 27.62 4.99
CA TYR A 525 -52.58 28.34 3.75
C TYR A 525 -51.53 28.49 2.62
N SER A 526 -51.82 28.37 1.31
CA SER A 526 -53.05 28.24 0.50
C SER A 526 -52.64 27.82 -0.94
N ASN A 527 -53.49 27.01 -1.60
CA ASN A 527 -53.80 26.87 -3.05
C ASN A 527 -52.70 27.12 -4.11
N ASN A 528 -52.58 26.32 -5.17
CA ASN A 528 -53.66 26.08 -6.14
C ASN A 528 -53.23 25.06 -7.23
N ARG A 529 -54.24 24.32 -7.75
CA ARG A 529 -54.29 23.63 -9.07
C ARG A 529 -53.28 22.49 -9.33
N GLY A 530 -53.67 21.29 -9.74
CA GLY A 530 -54.97 20.78 -10.16
C GLY A 530 -54.77 19.42 -10.85
N ARG A 531 -55.69 18.49 -10.53
CA ARG A 531 -56.28 17.40 -11.35
C ARG A 531 -55.49 16.90 -12.59
N GLY A 532 -55.33 15.60 -12.83
CA GLY A 532 -55.95 14.42 -12.24
C GLY A 532 -55.99 13.25 -13.23
N ARG A 533 -56.33 12.06 -12.69
CA ARG A 533 -57.02 10.89 -13.28
C ARG A 533 -56.52 10.33 -14.63
N GLY A 534 -56.31 9.03 -14.81
CA GLY A 534 -56.61 7.87 -13.97
C GLY A 534 -56.52 6.55 -14.75
N THR A 535 -56.85 5.46 -14.03
CA THR A 535 -57.52 4.22 -14.49
C THR A 535 -56.89 3.45 -15.66
N GLY A 536 -56.26 2.30 -15.41
CA GLY A 536 -56.91 0.97 -15.39
C GLY A 536 -56.23 0.13 -16.49
N GLY A 537 -55.85 -1.13 -16.39
CA GLY A 537 -56.41 -2.27 -15.67
C GLY A 537 -56.67 -3.39 -16.71
N PHE A 538 -56.12 -4.59 -16.46
CA PHE A 538 -56.45 -5.90 -17.08
C PHE A 538 -55.87 -6.20 -18.49
N ARG A 539 -54.98 -7.20 -18.64
CA ARG A 539 -55.12 -8.69 -18.61
C ARG A 539 -55.49 -9.28 -19.98
N GLY A 540 -54.77 -10.34 -20.34
CA GLY A 540 -55.24 -11.44 -21.19
C GLY A 540 -54.68 -11.39 -22.61
N ALA A 541 -53.61 -12.11 -22.93
CA ALA A 541 -53.55 -13.55 -23.19
C ALA A 541 -53.83 -13.94 -24.66
N ASN A 542 -52.83 -14.64 -25.20
CA ASN A 542 -52.94 -15.89 -25.94
C ASN A 542 -52.97 -15.88 -27.48
N ARG A 543 -52.16 -16.84 -28.00
CA ARG A 543 -52.17 -17.48 -29.34
C ARG A 543 -51.68 -16.60 -30.50
N GLY A 544 -50.78 -17.03 -31.38
CA GLY A 544 -50.24 -18.34 -31.68
C GLY A 544 -50.11 -18.50 -33.20
N ARG A 545 -49.12 -19.29 -33.64
CA ARG A 545 -48.95 -19.95 -34.95
C ARG A 545 -48.37 -19.18 -36.16
N ASN A 546 -47.19 -19.68 -36.57
CA ASN A 546 -46.84 -20.26 -37.88
C ASN A 546 -47.13 -19.49 -39.18
N ASN A 547 -46.06 -19.11 -39.90
CA ASN A 547 -45.58 -19.74 -41.16
C ASN A 547 -44.39 -18.90 -41.70
N ARG A 548 -43.19 -19.43 -41.96
CA ARG A 548 -42.70 -20.29 -43.07
C ARG A 548 -42.51 -19.56 -44.42
N TYR A 549 -41.29 -19.73 -44.98
CA TYR A 549 -40.77 -19.43 -46.34
C TYR A 549 -40.49 -17.93 -46.65
N SER A 550 -39.44 -17.52 -47.37
CA SER A 550 -38.55 -18.19 -48.32
C SER A 550 -37.20 -17.45 -48.46
N LYS A 551 -36.15 -18.24 -48.75
CA LYS A 551 -34.87 -17.85 -49.37
C LYS A 551 -35.03 -17.04 -50.67
N ARG A 552 -34.02 -16.20 -50.95
CA ARG A 552 -33.25 -15.95 -52.20
C ARG A 552 -32.97 -14.44 -52.35
N TYR A 553 -31.86 -13.94 -52.90
CA TYR A 553 -30.47 -14.36 -53.15
C TYR A 553 -29.88 -13.15 -53.92
N SER A 554 -28.57 -12.91 -53.77
CA SER A 554 -27.68 -12.21 -54.73
C SER A 554 -27.93 -10.72 -54.99
N TYR A 555 -26.90 -9.87 -55.14
CA TYR A 555 -25.54 -10.11 -55.63
C TYR A 555 -24.47 -9.62 -54.67
#